data_AF-A0A227FK94-F1
#
_entry.id   AF-A0A227FK94-F1
#
_cell.length_a   1.000
_cell.length_b   1.000
_cell.length_c   1.000
_cell.angle_alpha   90.00
_cell.angle_beta   90.00
_cell.angle_gamma   90.00
#
_symmetry.space_group_name_H-M   'P 1'
#
loop_
_entity.id
_entity.type
_entity.pdbx_description
1 polymer ?
#
loop_
_entity_poly.entity_id
_entity_poly.type
_entity_poly.pdbx_seq_one_letter_code
_entity_poly.pdbx_strand_id
1 'polypeptide(L)' 'LVQGSPWLHLYQQWIEIRKQFQALQSGSMQWLYCDERAFAYARQLGEETIIVAVNIGLQESTIDLPLW' A
#
# COMPACT_ATOMS: atom_id res chain seq x y z
N LEU A 1 -23.74 8.59 12.21
CA LEU A 1 -22.72 8.35 13.27
C LEU A 1 -21.36 8.14 12.60
N VAL A 2 -20.69 9.23 12.22
CA VAL A 2 -19.29 9.23 11.70
C VAL A 2 -18.38 10.05 12.62
N GLN A 3 -18.97 10.81 13.54
CA GLN A 3 -18.24 11.60 14.52
C GLN A 3 -17.61 10.68 15.56
N GLY A 4 -16.27 10.68 15.63
CA GLY A 4 -15.48 9.95 16.62
C GLY A 4 -14.70 8.73 16.12
N SER A 5 -14.74 8.38 14.83
CA SER A 5 -13.93 7.25 14.34
C SER A 5 -12.44 7.62 14.30
N PRO A 6 -11.56 6.86 14.98
CA PRO A 6 -10.11 7.09 14.92
C PRO A 6 -9.54 6.85 13.51
N TRP A 7 -10.27 6.14 12.66
CA TRP A 7 -9.85 5.77 11.31
C TRP A 7 -10.21 6.78 10.24
N LEU A 8 -11.15 7.70 10.52
CA LEU A 8 -11.68 8.59 9.49
C LEU A 8 -10.59 9.46 8.86
N HIS A 9 -9.72 10.04 9.69
CA HIS A 9 -8.64 10.88 9.21
C HIS A 9 -7.63 10.09 8.37
N LEU A 10 -7.29 8.87 8.80
CA LEU A 10 -6.39 7.98 8.07
C LEU A 10 -6.96 7.63 6.68
N TYR A 11 -8.25 7.27 6.62
CA TYR A 11 -8.90 6.97 5.33
C TYR A 11 -8.97 8.19 4.41
N GLN A 12 -9.21 9.39 4.94
CA GLN A 12 -9.15 10.62 4.15
C GLN A 12 -7.75 10.81 3.54
N GLN A 13 -6.68 10.62 4.33
CA GLN A 13 -5.31 10.69 3.83
C GLN A 13 -5.04 9.66 2.73
N TRP A 14 -5.47 8.41 2.91
CA TRP A 14 -5.31 7.36 1.89
C TRP A 14 -6.09 7.65 0.61
N ILE A 15 -7.29 8.23 0.73
CA ILE A 15 -8.09 8.65 -0.43
C ILE A 15 -7.37 9.76 -1.19
N GLU A 16 -6.80 10.76 -0.51
CA GLU A 16 -6.05 11.82 -1.18
C GLU A 16 -4.77 11.31 -1.85
N ILE A 17 -4.03 10.40 -1.20
CA ILE A 17 -2.89 9.71 -1.82
C ILE A 17 -3.33 8.97 -3.09
N ARG A 18 -4.42 8.19 -3.01
CA ARG A 18 -4.95 7.46 -4.17
C ARG A 18 -5.33 8.40 -5.32
N LYS A 19 -5.91 9.58 -5.03
CA LYS A 19 -6.25 10.58 -6.06
C LYS A 19 -5.02 11.18 -6.72
N GLN A 20 -3.95 11.40 -5.96
CA GLN A 20 -2.70 11.97 -6.44
C GLN A 20 -1.94 11.04 -7.40
N PHE A 21 -1.96 9.73 -7.14
CA PHE A 21 -1.19 8.76 -7.92
C PHE A 21 -2.06 7.84 -8.78
N GLN A 22 -1.95 7.97 -10.09
CA GLN A 22 -2.79 7.21 -11.04
C GLN A 22 -2.46 5.71 -11.04
N ALA A 23 -1.20 5.33 -10.77
CA ALA A 23 -0.83 3.92 -10.61
C ALA A 23 -1.63 3.22 -9.50
N LEU A 24 -2.00 3.91 -8.42
CA LEU A 24 -2.86 3.34 -7.38
C LEU A 24 -4.31 3.15 -7.86
N GLN A 25 -4.78 3.94 -8.83
CA GLN A 25 -6.14 3.87 -9.37
C GLN A 25 -6.29 2.78 -10.43
N SER A 26 -5.42 2.79 -11.44
CA SER A 26 -5.55 1.98 -12.65
C SER A 26 -4.27 1.21 -13.03
N GLY A 27 -3.19 1.34 -12.26
CA GLY A 27 -1.95 0.61 -12.52
C GLY A 27 -2.10 -0.90 -12.31
N SER A 28 -1.34 -1.68 -13.08
CA SER A 28 -1.20 -3.13 -12.91
C SER A 28 -0.69 -3.45 -11.50
N MET A 29 -0.96 -4.66 -11.03
CA MET A 29 -0.53 -5.12 -9.71
C MET A 29 0.44 -6.28 -9.85
N GLN A 30 1.56 -6.21 -9.14
CA GLN A 30 2.56 -7.28 -9.07
C GLN A 30 2.91 -7.57 -7.62
N TRP A 31 2.75 -8.82 -7.19
CA TRP A 31 3.19 -9.26 -5.87
C TRP A 31 4.72 -9.27 -5.80
N LEU A 32 5.26 -8.73 -4.71
CA LEU A 32 6.70 -8.69 -4.44
C LEU A 32 7.07 -9.57 -3.26
N TYR A 33 6.22 -9.61 -2.24
CA TYR A 33 6.40 -10.39 -1.02
C TYR A 33 5.04 -10.73 -0.41
N CYS A 34 4.88 -11.94 0.15
CA CYS A 34 3.70 -12.32 0.92
C CYS A 34 4.02 -13.52 1.82
N ASP A 35 3.87 -13.34 3.12
CA ASP A 35 3.93 -14.41 4.13
C ASP A 35 2.83 -14.19 5.19
N GLU A 36 2.92 -14.90 6.33
CA GLU A 36 1.96 -14.78 7.42
C GLU A 36 2.04 -13.48 8.24
N ARG A 37 3.07 -12.64 8.03
CA ARG A 37 3.36 -11.44 8.84
C ARG A 37 3.33 -10.15 8.03
N ALA A 38 3.61 -10.21 6.74
CA ALA A 38 3.67 -9.03 5.90
C ALA A 38 3.37 -9.35 4.45
N PHE A 39 2.97 -8.33 3.71
CA PHE A 39 2.88 -8.39 2.27
C PHE A 39 3.34 -7.10 1.63
N ALA A 40 3.89 -7.22 0.42
CA ALA A 40 4.23 -6.09 -0.41
C ALA A 40 3.87 -6.35 -1.88
N TYR A 41 3.38 -5.31 -2.55
CA TYR A 41 3.08 -5.34 -3.98
C TYR A 41 3.41 -4.00 -4.64
N ALA A 42 3.74 -4.05 -5.93
CA ALA A 42 3.87 -2.89 -6.78
C ALA A 42 2.54 -2.56 -7.46
N ARG A 43 2.26 -1.27 -7.62
CA ARG A 43 1.27 -0.72 -8.53
C ARG A 43 1.99 0.09 -9.60
N GLN A 44 1.87 -0.30 -10.86
CA GLN A 44 2.61 0.30 -11.96
C GLN A 44 1.68 0.83 -13.05
N LEU A 45 1.93 2.07 -13.49
CA LEU A 45 1.26 2.66 -14.64
C LEU A 45 2.28 3.46 -15.47
N GLY A 46 2.65 2.91 -16.63
CA GLY A 46 3.74 3.48 -17.43
C GLY A 46 5.05 3.44 -16.63
N GLU A 47 5.68 4.61 -16.49
CA GLU A 47 6.94 4.78 -15.74
C GLU A 47 6.70 4.99 -14.23
N GLU A 48 5.46 5.27 -13.79
CA GLU A 48 5.14 5.44 -12.36
C GLU A 48 5.01 4.08 -11.69
N THR A 49 5.76 3.86 -10.59
CA THR A 49 5.62 2.68 -9.74
C THR A 49 5.55 3.04 -8.28
N ILE A 50 4.57 2.46 -7.59
CA ILE A 50 4.35 2.64 -6.16
C ILE A 50 4.42 1.28 -5.48
N ILE A 51 5.29 1.17 -4.47
CA ILE A 51 5.37 0.00 -3.61
C ILE A 51 4.45 0.22 -2.42
N VAL A 52 3.53 -0.74 -2.19
CA VAL A 52 2.73 -0.83 -0.99
C VAL A 52 3.28 -1.97 -0.15
N ALA A 53 3.70 -1.70 1.08
CA ALA A 53 4.16 -2.70 2.04
C ALA A 53 3.34 -2.58 3.33
N VAL A 54 2.81 -3.69 3.82
CA VAL A 54 1.97 -3.74 5.01
C VAL A 54 2.48 -4.83 5.93
N ASN A 55 2.85 -4.44 7.15
CA ASN A 55 3.06 -5.37 8.24
C ASN A 55 1.72 -5.67 8.89
N ILE A 56 1.29 -6.94 8.84
CA ILE A 56 0.07 -7.45 9.49
C ILE A 56 0.40 -8.23 10.78
N GLY A 57 1.68 -8.42 11.08
CA GLY A 57 2.16 -9.04 12.30
C GLY A 57 2.16 -8.10 13.50
N LEU A 58 2.36 -8.68 14.68
CA LEU A 58 2.47 -7.94 15.95
C LEU A 58 3.91 -7.50 16.26
N GLN A 59 4.87 -7.90 15.43
CA GLN A 59 6.29 -7.65 15.62
C GLN A 59 6.87 -6.91 14.42
N GLU A 60 7.97 -6.22 14.64
CA GLU A 60 8.78 -5.66 13.56
C GLU A 60 9.19 -6.77 12.58
N SER A 61 9.16 -6.46 11.29
CA SER A 61 9.50 -7.39 10.21
C SER A 61 10.36 -6.67 9.19
N THR A 62 11.42 -7.34 8.73
CA THR A 62 12.24 -6.91 7.60
C THR A 62 11.93 -7.81 6.43
N ILE A 63 11.63 -7.21 5.28
CA ILE A 63 11.37 -7.93 4.03
C ILE A 63 12.35 -7.44 2.97
N ASP A 64 12.89 -8.38 2.20
CA ASP A 64 13.70 -8.07 1.04
C ASP A 64 12.81 -8.03 -0.19
N LEU A 65 12.81 -6.90 -0.90
CA LEU A 65 12.06 -6.75 -2.14
C LEU A 65 12.98 -7.00 -3.34
N PRO A 66 12.50 -7.70 -4.39
CA PRO A 66 13.28 -7.87 -5.60
C PRO A 66 13.52 -6.52 -6.27
N LEU A 67 14.79 -6.21 -6.59
CA LEU A 67 15.17 -5.08 -7.43
C LEU A 67 14.92 -5.43 -8.90
N TRP A 68 14.40 -4.48 -9.66
CA TRP A 68 14.13 -4.58 -11.10
C TRP A 68 14.75 -3.41 -11.83
#